data_AF-R5IXK2-F1
#
_entry.id   AF-R5IXK2-F1
#
_cell.length_a   1.000
_cell.length_b   1.000
_cell.length_c   1.000
_cell.angle_alpha   90.00
_cell.angle_beta   90.00
_cell.angle_gamma   90.00
#
_symmetry.space_group_name_H-M   'P 1'
#
loop_
_entity.id
_entity.type
_entity.pdbx_description
1 polymer ?
#
loop_
_entity_poly.entity_id
_entity_poly.type
_entity_poly.pdbx_seq_one_letter_code
_entity_poly.pdbx_strand_id
1 'polypeptide(L)' 'MSKPGKPTENEAMEAINGWIKEELFIDFKINSSNDIFSEIDKYIHYFNYERPQAALNYLTPIQFKQLHTNS' A
#
# COMPACT_ATOMS: atom_id res chain seq x y z
N MET A 1 -17.51 -12.56 -12.58
CA MET A 1 -17.52 -11.40 -13.50
C MET A 1 -17.14 -10.17 -12.68
N SER A 2 -15.92 -9.62 -12.86
CA SER A 2 -15.54 -8.36 -12.21
C SER A 2 -16.47 -7.27 -12.70
N LYS A 3 -17.00 -6.45 -11.78
CA LYS A 3 -17.73 -5.24 -12.15
C LYS A 3 -16.77 -4.38 -12.99
N PRO A 4 -17.20 -3.84 -14.15
CA PRO A 4 -16.39 -2.86 -14.85
C PRO A 4 -16.17 -1.67 -13.90
N GLY A 5 -14.92 -1.48 -13.47
CA GLY A 5 -14.57 -0.42 -12.54
C GLY A 5 -14.88 0.93 -13.17
N LYS A 6 -15.42 1.86 -12.38
CA LYS A 6 -15.58 3.24 -12.84
C LYS A 6 -14.18 3.79 -13.17
N PRO A 7 -14.03 4.68 -14.18
CA PRO A 7 -12.74 5.28 -14.53
C PRO A 7 -11.97 5.84 -13.32
N THR A 8 -12.71 6.39 -12.35
CA THR A 8 -12.21 6.95 -11.09
C THR A 8 -11.64 5.92 -10.11
N GLU A 9 -12.10 4.66 -10.16
CA GLU A 9 -11.54 3.59 -9.33
C GLU A 9 -10.16 3.15 -9.85
N ASN A 10 -9.95 3.24 -11.16
CA ASN A 10 -8.64 2.98 -11.76
C ASN A 10 -7.64 4.08 -11.35
N GLU A 11 -8.05 5.35 -11.32
CA GLU A 11 -7.16 6.47 -10.94
C GLU A 11 -6.55 6.31 -9.54
N ALA A 12 -7.35 5.94 -8.54
CA ALA A 12 -6.86 5.71 -7.18
C ALA A 12 -5.90 4.51 -7.12
N MET A 13 -6.22 3.44 -7.84
CA MET A 13 -5.37 2.25 -7.93
C MET A 13 -4.03 2.56 -8.61
N GLU A 14 -4.04 3.32 -9.71
CA GLU A 14 -2.83 3.71 -10.42
C GLU A 14 -1.93 4.62 -9.57
N ALA A 15 -2.52 5.55 -8.80
CA ALA A 15 -1.76 6.38 -7.87
C ALA A 15 -1.04 5.53 -6.82
N ILE A 16 -1.75 4.56 -6.22
CA ILE A 16 -1.17 3.63 -5.25
C ILE A 16 -0.05 2.81 -5.91
N ASN A 17 -0.27 2.26 -7.11
CA ASN A 17 0.75 1.51 -7.84
C ASN A 17 2.00 2.36 -8.15
N GLY A 18 1.82 3.65 -8.43
CA GLY A 18 2.92 4.60 -8.64
C GLY A 18 3.76 4.76 -7.37
N TRP A 19 3.12 5.05 -6.24
CA TRP A 19 3.81 5.22 -4.95
C TRP A 19 4.54 3.95 -4.51
N ILE A 20 3.90 2.78 -4.65
CA ILE A 20 4.53 1.50 -4.29
C ILE A 20 5.82 1.29 -5.09
N LYS A 21 5.79 1.52 -6.40
CA LYS A 21 6.98 1.38 -7.23
C LYS A 21 8.07 2.33 -6.79
N GLU A 22 7.76 3.61 -6.65
CA GLU A 22 8.73 4.64 -6.27
C GLU A 22 9.40 4.33 -4.92
N GLU A 23 8.61 3.99 -3.90
CA GLU A 23 9.11 3.67 -2.56
C GLU A 23 9.92 2.36 -2.53
N LEU A 24 9.50 1.34 -3.28
CA LEU A 24 10.27 0.10 -3.41
C LEU A 24 11.66 0.34 -4.03
N PHE A 25 11.75 1.26 -4.99
CA PHE A 25 13.01 1.61 -5.65
C PHE A 25 13.91 2.48 -4.77
N ILE A 26 13.35 3.47 -4.08
CA ILE A 26 14.13 4.47 -3.33
C ILE A 26 14.45 3.98 -1.92
N ASP A 27 13.45 3.50 -1.18
CA ASP A 27 13.56 3.23 0.26
C ASP A 27 13.88 1.77 0.56
N PHE A 28 13.33 0.83 -0.22
CA PHE A 28 13.55 -0.62 -0.04
C PHE A 28 14.63 -1.19 -0.97
N LYS A 29 15.25 -0.34 -1.81
CA LYS A 29 16.42 -0.64 -2.66
C LYS A 29 16.29 -1.97 -3.41
N ILE A 30 15.08 -2.26 -3.90
CA ILE A 30 14.72 -3.55 -4.52
C ILE A 30 15.62 -3.91 -5.71
N ASN A 31 16.18 -2.91 -6.38
CA ASN A 31 17.10 -3.05 -7.51
C ASN A 31 18.49 -3.60 -7.14
N SER A 32 18.84 -3.59 -5.85
CA SER A 32 20.12 -4.04 -5.32
C SER A 32 19.99 -5.20 -4.33
N SER A 33 18.75 -5.62 -4.05
CA SER A 33 18.47 -6.76 -3.18
C SER A 33 18.66 -8.08 -3.93
N ASN A 34 19.33 -9.03 -3.27
CA ASN A 34 19.42 -10.41 -3.72
C ASN A 34 18.14 -11.21 -3.42
N ASP A 35 17.26 -10.66 -2.57
CA ASP A 35 15.97 -11.24 -2.20
C ASP A 35 14.86 -10.20 -2.37
N ILE A 36 14.31 -10.17 -3.59
CA ILE A 36 13.25 -9.25 -4.01
C ILE A 36 11.95 -9.52 -3.23
N PHE A 37 11.64 -10.79 -2.96
CA PHE A 37 10.40 -11.16 -2.26
C PHE A 37 10.42 -10.65 -0.82
N SER A 38 11.56 -10.80 -0.13
CA SER A 38 11.72 -10.26 1.22
C SER A 38 11.53 -8.74 1.28
N GLU A 39 12.06 -7.99 0.31
CA GLU A 39 11.86 -6.53 0.26
C GLU A 39 10.39 -6.14 0.00
N ILE A 40 9.70 -6.88 -0.86
CA ILE A 40 8.26 -6.68 -1.08
C ILE A 40 7.47 -6.97 0.20
N ASP A 41 7.77 -8.06 0.90
CA ASP A 41 7.09 -8.41 2.16
C ASP A 41 7.30 -7.35 3.25
N LYS A 42 8.53 -6.83 3.37
CA LYS A 42 8.84 -5.71 4.28
C LYS A 42 8.04 -4.47 3.92
N TYR A 43 7.95 -4.13 2.64
CA TYR A 43 7.17 -3.00 2.18
C TYR A 43 5.68 -3.16 2.50
N ILE A 44 5.12 -4.34 2.22
CA ILE A 44 3.71 -4.65 2.53
C ILE A 44 3.46 -4.54 4.03
N HIS A 45 4.38 -5.01 4.88
CA HIS A 45 4.27 -4.87 6.32
C HIS A 45 4.28 -3.39 6.74
N TYR A 46 5.28 -2.65 6.30
CA TYR A 46 5.42 -1.21 6.58
C TYR A 46 4.16 -0.44 6.18
N PHE A 47 3.67 -0.63 4.95
CA PHE A 47 2.50 0.07 4.43
C PHE A 47 1.25 -0.20 5.28
N ASN A 48 1.02 -1.45 5.68
CA ASN A 48 -0.21 -1.84 6.37
C ASN A 48 -0.19 -1.58 7.88
N TYR A 49 0.97 -1.72 8.52
CA TYR A 49 1.08 -1.74 9.98
C TYR A 49 1.79 -0.52 10.57
N GLU A 50 2.64 0.14 9.80
CA GLU A 50 3.54 1.18 10.33
C GLU A 50 3.24 2.55 9.75
N ARG A 51 2.80 2.64 8.50
CA ARG A 51 2.56 3.90 7.79
C ARG A 51 1.24 4.56 8.19
N PRO A 52 1.24 5.71 8.90
CA PRO A 52 0.04 6.48 9.14
C PRO A 52 -0.37 7.21 7.86
N GLN A 53 -1.66 7.22 7.54
CA GLN A 53 -2.18 7.90 6.36
C GLN A 53 -3.06 9.09 6.76
N ALA A 54 -2.77 10.28 6.22
CA ALA A 54 -3.54 11.49 6.51
C ALA A 54 -5.04 11.33 6.13
N ALA A 55 -5.32 10.61 5.04
CA ALA A 55 -6.69 10.28 4.62
C ALA A 55 -7.44 9.37 5.61
N LEU A 56 -6.72 8.66 6.48
CA LEU A 56 -7.26 7.77 7.50
C LEU A 56 -7.16 8.40 8.91
N ASN A 57 -7.17 9.73 9.03
CA ASN A 57 -6.97 10.43 10.30
C ASN A 57 -5.67 10.01 11.02
N TYR A 58 -4.59 9.82 10.27
CA TYR A 58 -3.30 9.36 10.77
C TYR A 58 -3.32 7.96 11.40
N LEU A 59 -4.28 7.12 11.01
CA LEU A 59 -4.27 5.69 11.31
C LEU A 59 -3.50 4.92 10.25
N THR A 60 -2.99 3.75 10.62
CA THR A 60 -2.48 2.78 9.66
C THR A 60 -3.64 2.03 9.00
N PRO A 61 -3.46 1.45 7.79
CA PRO A 61 -4.52 0.70 7.12
C PRO A 61 -5.14 -0.39 7.99
N ILE A 62 -4.34 -1.12 8.77
CA ILE A 62 -4.85 -2.14 9.69
C ILE A 62 -5.65 -1.52 10.84
N GLN A 63 -5.18 -0.44 11.45
CA GLN A 63 -5.92 0.24 12.52
C GLN A 63 -7.27 0.75 12.02
N PHE A 64 -7.29 1.37 10.85
CA PHE A 64 -8.53 1.82 10.22
C PHE A 64 -9.48 0.65 9.96
N LYS A 65 -8.99 -0.45 9.38
CA LYS A 65 -9.78 -1.66 9.16
C LYS A 65 -10.37 -2.21 10.46
N GLN A 66 -9.57 -2.31 11.53
CA GLN A 66 -10.04 -2.83 12.82
C GLN A 66 -11.14 -1.97 13.42
N LEU A 67 -11.05 -0.64 13.32
CA LEU A 67 -12.08 0.28 13.80
C LEU A 67 -13.41 0.16 13.03
N HIS A 68 -13.34 -0.13 11.72
CA HIS A 68 -14.53 -0.13 10.85
C HIS A 68 -15.09 -1.52 10.51
N THR A 69 -14.40 -2.60 10.86
CA THR A 69 -14.85 -4.00 10.60
C THR A 69 -15.49 -4.65 11.83
N ASN A 70 -15.40 -4.05 13.02
CA ASN A 70 -16.07 -4.51 14.24
C ASN A 70 -17.53 -3.98 14.36
N SER A 71 -18.23 -3.76 13.24
CA SER A 71 -19.63 -3.31 13.17
C SER A 71 -20.53 -4.38 12.57
#